data_AF-A0A7G8ACW2-F1
#
_entry.id   AF-A0A7G8ACW2-F1
#
_cell.length_a   1.000
_cell.length_b   1.000
_cell.length_c   1.000
_cell.angle_alpha   90.00
_cell.angle_beta   90.00
_cell.angle_gamma   90.00
#
_symmetry.space_group_name_H-M   'P 1'
#
loop_
_entity.id
_entity.type
_entity.pdbx_description
1 polymer ?
#
loop_
_entity_poly.entity_id
_entity_poly.type
_entity_poly.pdbx_seq_one_letter_code
_entity_poly.pdbx_strand_id
1 'polypeptide(L)'
;MKDLPYEEVKTSLTSGESIPAAVVQAFRIALAGLRPHLAAQVYMNLSQAGCMDIEIAAIAGRSLRHVKTLLEFSKAPTGLVEMVANRKASIASAHKAMRVAEATGQDVMTVIQVAAQEEDRQRKPRKDRPVAAAKAVVRTLLKAKVPSQLRAGIAGGAEVVQIRTNDAQRLLNALEQLSPTTKRRA
;
A
#
# COMPACT_ATOMS: atom_id res chain seq x y z
N MET A 1 18.94 -1.69 16.58
CA MET A 1 18.17 -2.68 17.37
C MET A 1 18.22 -2.43 18.88
N LYS A 2 18.94 -1.40 19.37
CA LYS A 2 19.20 -1.20 20.82
C LYS A 2 17.97 -0.83 21.68
N ASP A 3 16.80 -0.55 21.07
CA ASP A 3 15.60 -0.10 21.79
C ASP A 3 14.37 -1.01 21.58
N LEU A 4 14.54 -2.20 20.98
CA LEU A 4 13.46 -3.19 20.98
C LEU A 4 13.50 -3.93 22.33
N PRO A 5 12.37 -4.08 23.05
CA PRO A 5 12.28 -4.98 24.21
C PRO A 5 12.25 -6.45 23.76
N TYR A 6 13.19 -6.83 22.90
CA TYR A 6 13.23 -8.11 22.22
C TYR A 6 13.54 -9.25 23.21
N GLU A 7 14.52 -9.08 24.09
CA GLU A 7 14.89 -10.12 25.06
C GLU A 7 13.78 -10.37 26.07
N GLU A 8 13.08 -9.33 26.51
CA GLU A 8 11.93 -9.46 27.42
C GLU A 8 10.77 -10.21 26.75
N VAL A 9 10.41 -9.82 25.52
CA VAL A 9 9.37 -10.51 24.73
C VAL A 9 9.75 -11.96 24.44
N LYS A 10 11.00 -12.21 24.03
CA LYS A 10 11.51 -13.54 23.75
C LYS A 10 11.46 -14.42 24.98
N THR A 11 11.96 -13.93 26.12
CA THR A 11 12.02 -14.69 27.37
C THR A 11 10.63 -15.10 27.82
N SER A 12 9.68 -14.16 27.88
CA SER A 12 8.29 -14.43 28.28
C SER A 12 7.58 -15.41 27.34
N LEU A 13 7.84 -15.32 26.03
CA LEU A 13 7.30 -16.29 25.06
C LEU A 13 7.86 -17.70 25.28
N THR A 14 9.17 -17.82 25.53
CA THR A 14 9.81 -19.12 25.75
C THR A 14 9.46 -19.73 27.11
N SER A 15 9.19 -18.92 28.13
CA SER A 15 8.77 -19.38 29.46
C SER A 15 7.25 -19.65 29.55
N GLY A 16 6.47 -19.25 28.55
CA GLY A 16 5.00 -19.33 28.57
C GLY A 16 4.35 -18.33 29.52
N GLU A 17 5.09 -17.33 29.98
CA GLU A 17 4.61 -16.29 30.88
C GLU A 17 3.83 -15.21 30.11
N SER A 18 2.89 -14.56 30.80
CA SER A 18 2.15 -13.44 30.21
C SER A 18 3.07 -12.23 30.04
N ILE A 19 3.09 -11.67 28.83
CA ILE A 19 3.88 -10.46 28.54
C ILE A 19 3.12 -9.24 29.08
N PRO A 20 3.76 -8.36 29.87
CA PRO A 20 3.13 -7.13 30.32
C PRO A 20 2.62 -6.28 29.15
N ALA A 21 1.41 -5.73 29.26
CA ALA A 21 0.78 -4.96 28.19
C ALA A 21 1.64 -3.76 27.72
N ALA A 22 2.35 -3.11 28.66
CA ALA A 22 3.27 -2.02 28.35
C ALA A 22 4.44 -2.46 27.45
N VAL A 23 4.98 -3.66 27.69
CA VAL A 23 6.07 -4.25 26.90
C VAL A 23 5.58 -4.61 25.49
N VAL A 24 4.40 -5.22 25.39
CA VAL A 24 3.77 -5.49 24.08
C VAL A 24 3.55 -4.20 23.30
N GLN A 25 3.08 -3.14 23.97
CA GLN A 25 2.85 -1.85 23.32
C GLN A 25 4.17 -1.20 22.85
N ALA A 26 5.20 -1.18 23.69
CA ALA A 26 6.53 -0.69 23.33
C ALA A 26 7.12 -1.47 22.15
N PHE A 27 6.99 -2.80 22.16
CA PHE A 27 7.41 -3.68 21.07
C PHE A 27 6.69 -3.36 19.76
N ARG A 28 5.36 -3.17 19.79
CA ARG A 28 4.57 -2.80 18.60
C ARG A 28 4.99 -1.44 18.02
N ILE A 29 5.22 -0.45 18.89
CA ILE A 29 5.69 0.88 18.47
C ILE A 29 7.06 0.77 17.80
N ALA A 30 7.98 0.04 18.41
CA ALA A 30 9.31 -0.20 17.87
C ALA A 30 9.24 -0.92 16.51
N LEU A 31 8.45 -1.99 16.40
CA LEU A 31 8.22 -2.71 15.14
C LEU A 31 7.63 -1.82 14.04
N ALA A 32 6.69 -0.93 14.38
CA ALA A 32 6.08 -0.03 13.41
C ALA A 32 7.08 0.95 12.78
N GLY A 33 8.15 1.31 13.51
CA GLY A 33 9.24 2.13 13.02
C GLY A 33 10.29 1.37 12.19
N LEU A 34 10.27 0.04 12.19
CA LEU A 34 11.25 -0.76 11.47
C LEU A 34 10.99 -0.76 9.97
N ARG A 35 12.10 -0.80 9.22
CA ARG A 35 12.01 -1.14 7.79
C ARG A 35 11.52 -2.58 7.65
N PRO A 36 10.78 -2.90 6.58
CA PRO A 36 10.14 -4.21 6.46
C PRO A 36 11.11 -5.41 6.50
N HIS A 37 12.32 -5.28 5.93
CA HIS A 37 13.34 -6.34 6.00
C HIS A 37 13.91 -6.54 7.42
N LEU A 38 13.96 -5.49 8.24
CA LEU A 38 14.35 -5.60 9.65
C LEU A 38 13.26 -6.26 10.48
N ALA A 39 11.99 -5.94 10.20
CA ALA A 39 10.86 -6.62 10.83
C ALA A 39 10.84 -8.12 10.49
N ALA A 40 11.17 -8.50 9.25
CA ALA A 40 11.33 -9.89 8.85
C ALA A 40 12.41 -10.61 9.68
N GLN A 41 13.55 -9.95 9.93
CA GLN A 41 14.61 -10.50 10.78
C GLN A 41 14.14 -10.69 12.23
N VAL A 42 13.41 -9.72 12.79
CA VAL A 42 12.87 -9.85 14.15
C VAL A 42 11.93 -11.05 14.26
N TYR A 43 11.03 -11.24 13.28
CA TYR A 43 10.13 -12.39 13.28
C TYR A 43 10.88 -13.70 13.12
N MET A 44 11.90 -13.75 12.26
CA MET A 44 12.75 -14.92 12.11
C MET A 44 13.44 -15.28 13.43
N ASN A 45 14.01 -14.29 14.14
CA ASN A 45 14.68 -14.53 15.40
C ASN A 45 13.70 -15.01 16.49
N LEU A 46 12.45 -14.53 16.50
CA LEU A 46 11.40 -15.04 17.40
C LEU A 46 11.02 -16.49 17.04
N SER A 47 10.85 -16.78 15.76
CA SER A 47 10.55 -18.13 15.27
C SER A 47 11.67 -19.12 15.63
N GLN A 48 12.94 -18.72 15.46
CA GLN A 48 14.11 -19.50 15.88
C GLN A 48 14.20 -19.69 17.40
N ALA A 49 13.64 -18.77 18.18
CA ALA A 49 13.53 -18.91 19.63
C ALA A 49 12.39 -19.84 20.06
N GLY A 50 11.63 -20.43 19.14
CA GLY A 50 10.53 -21.36 19.43
C GLY A 50 9.15 -20.71 19.51
N CYS A 51 9.02 -19.43 19.17
CA CYS A 51 7.72 -18.75 19.16
C CYS A 51 6.89 -19.20 17.95
N MET A 52 5.61 -19.49 18.15
CA MET A 52 4.67 -19.84 17.10
C MET A 52 4.25 -18.61 16.28
N ASP A 53 3.90 -18.79 15.00
CA ASP A 53 3.41 -17.71 14.13
C ASP A 53 2.23 -16.92 14.74
N ILE A 54 1.35 -17.63 15.47
CA ILE A 54 0.19 -17.04 16.16
C ILE A 54 0.58 -16.10 17.29
N GLU A 55 1.64 -16.44 18.04
CA GLU A 55 2.16 -15.65 19.15
C GLU A 55 2.84 -14.39 18.62
N ILE A 56 3.67 -14.57 17.59
CA ILE A 56 4.33 -13.45 16.89
C ILE A 56 3.27 -12.49 16.34
N ALA A 57 2.20 -13.00 15.72
CA ALA A 57 1.10 -12.17 15.20
C ALA A 57 0.37 -11.40 16.30
N ALA A 58 0.06 -12.06 17.41
CA ALA A 58 -0.60 -11.46 18.57
C ALA A 58 0.23 -10.32 19.14
N ILE A 59 1.53 -10.54 19.35
CA ILE A 59 2.42 -9.54 19.96
C ILE A 59 2.71 -8.40 18.99
N ALA A 60 2.97 -8.70 17.72
CA ALA A 60 3.17 -7.68 16.70
C ALA A 60 1.91 -6.86 16.38
N GLY A 61 0.73 -7.35 16.77
CA GLY A 61 -0.55 -6.71 16.41
C GLY A 61 -0.79 -6.72 14.91
N ARG A 62 -0.42 -7.81 14.23
CA ARG A 62 -0.52 -7.98 12.78
C ARG A 62 -1.29 -9.26 12.45
N SER A 63 -1.77 -9.37 11.22
CA SER A 63 -2.42 -10.59 10.77
C SER A 63 -1.39 -11.73 10.62
N LEU A 64 -1.84 -12.97 10.84
CA LEU A 64 -1.05 -14.17 10.57
C LEU A 64 -0.47 -14.19 9.16
N ARG A 65 -1.26 -13.75 8.17
CA ARG A 65 -0.80 -13.62 6.78
C ARG A 65 0.43 -12.73 6.67
N HIS A 66 0.43 -11.59 7.36
CA HIS A 66 1.55 -10.65 7.33
C HIS A 66 2.82 -11.24 7.96
N VAL A 67 2.67 -11.94 9.10
CA VAL A 67 3.79 -12.65 9.75
C VAL A 67 4.38 -13.71 8.82
N LYS A 68 3.53 -14.55 8.22
CA LYS A 68 3.96 -15.58 7.27
C LYS A 68 4.68 -15.00 6.06
N THR A 69 4.16 -13.91 5.49
CA THR A 69 4.83 -13.21 4.37
C THR A 69 6.23 -12.74 4.75
N LEU A 70 6.41 -12.20 5.96
CA LEU A 70 7.71 -11.71 6.43
C LEU A 70 8.67 -12.85 6.79
N LEU A 71 8.17 -13.95 7.36
CA LEU A 71 8.96 -15.17 7.62
C LEU A 71 9.34 -15.93 6.35
N GLU A 72 8.50 -15.90 5.30
CA GLU A 72 8.90 -16.40 3.99
C GLU A 72 9.96 -15.48 3.37
N PHE A 73 9.79 -14.16 3.49
CA PHE A 73 10.75 -13.17 2.98
C PHE A 73 12.11 -13.19 3.72
N SER A 74 12.18 -13.59 4.98
CA SER A 74 13.47 -13.70 5.69
C SER A 74 14.39 -14.78 5.10
N LYS A 75 13.87 -15.67 4.26
CA LYS A 75 14.63 -16.66 3.47
C LYS A 75 15.05 -16.14 2.09
N ALA A 76 14.74 -14.88 1.78
CA ALA A 76 15.07 -14.28 0.49
C ALA A 76 16.59 -14.19 0.28
N PRO A 77 17.06 -14.28 -0.98
CA PRO A 77 18.46 -14.04 -1.30
C PRO A 77 18.85 -12.59 -1.00
N THR A 78 20.12 -12.36 -0.67
CA THR A 78 20.65 -11.05 -0.25
C THR A 78 20.32 -9.93 -1.22
N GLY A 79 20.42 -10.18 -2.53
CA GLY A 79 20.07 -9.18 -3.56
C GLY A 79 18.61 -8.72 -3.49
N LEU A 80 17.68 -9.61 -3.15
CA LEU A 80 16.27 -9.25 -3.00
C LEU A 80 16.03 -8.44 -1.72
N VAL A 81 16.73 -8.79 -0.64
CA VAL A 81 16.72 -8.03 0.62
C VAL A 81 17.22 -6.61 0.38
N GLU A 82 18.30 -6.43 -0.36
CA GLU A 82 18.85 -5.12 -0.73
C GLU A 82 17.89 -4.30 -1.59
N MET A 83 17.17 -4.91 -2.54
CA MET A 83 16.16 -4.21 -3.33
C MET A 83 15.04 -3.64 -2.45
N VAL A 84 14.57 -4.42 -1.47
CA VAL A 84 13.55 -3.96 -0.51
C VAL A 84 14.13 -2.91 0.44
N ALA A 85 15.36 -3.10 0.93
CA ALA A 85 16.03 -2.15 1.82
C ALA A 85 16.21 -0.77 1.17
N ASN A 86 16.50 -0.76 -0.14
CA ASN A 86 16.68 0.42 -0.97
C ASN A 86 15.38 0.95 -1.60
N ARG A 87 14.21 0.43 -1.19
CA ARG A 87 12.88 0.84 -1.70
C ARG A 87 12.70 0.68 -3.22
N LYS A 88 13.52 -0.17 -3.86
CA LYS A 88 13.39 -0.52 -5.28
C LYS A 88 12.30 -1.56 -5.51
N ALA A 89 11.92 -2.30 -4.47
CA ALA A 89 10.81 -3.24 -4.47
C ALA A 89 10.03 -3.16 -3.15
N SER A 90 8.73 -3.47 -3.21
CA SER A 90 7.92 -3.70 -2.00
C SER A 90 8.11 -5.13 -1.49
N ILE A 91 7.78 -5.37 -0.22
CA ILE A 91 7.74 -6.74 0.31
C ILE A 91 6.70 -7.60 -0.41
N ALA A 92 5.54 -7.03 -0.76
CA ALA A 92 4.50 -7.78 -1.45
C ALA A 92 4.96 -8.25 -2.85
N SER A 93 5.63 -7.37 -3.60
CA SER A 93 6.21 -7.72 -4.90
C SER A 93 7.36 -8.73 -4.76
N ALA A 94 8.20 -8.58 -3.75
CA ALA A 94 9.30 -9.50 -3.48
C ALA A 94 8.78 -10.91 -3.11
N HIS A 95 7.80 -10.97 -2.22
CA HIS A 95 7.13 -12.21 -1.83
C HIS A 95 6.46 -12.91 -3.01
N LYS A 96 5.76 -12.15 -3.86
CA LYS A 96 5.18 -12.68 -5.10
C LYS A 96 6.26 -13.22 -6.03
N ALA A 97 7.39 -12.52 -6.20
CA ALA A 97 8.49 -12.98 -7.03
C ALA A 97 9.09 -14.28 -6.50
N MET A 98 9.24 -14.44 -5.18
CA MET A 98 9.68 -15.69 -4.55
C MET A 98 8.73 -16.85 -4.86
N ARG A 99 7.41 -16.64 -4.75
CA ARG A 99 6.41 -17.67 -5.07
C ARG A 99 6.40 -18.07 -6.54
N VAL A 100 6.57 -17.11 -7.44
CA VAL A 100 6.66 -17.38 -8.88
C VAL A 100 7.93 -18.15 -9.19
N ALA A 101 9.08 -17.72 -8.67
CA ALA A 101 10.36 -18.39 -8.85
C ALA A 101 10.35 -19.83 -8.32
N GLU A 102 9.75 -20.07 -7.15
CA GLU A 102 9.56 -21.41 -6.59
C GLU A 102 8.69 -22.28 -7.50
N ALA A 103 7.59 -21.73 -8.03
CA ALA A 103 6.68 -22.46 -8.91
C ALA A 103 7.26 -22.75 -10.31
N THR A 104 8.10 -21.86 -10.84
CA THR A 104 8.65 -21.96 -12.20
C THR A 104 10.07 -22.50 -12.25
N GLY A 105 10.74 -22.65 -11.09
CA GLY A 105 12.16 -22.99 -11.00
C GLY A 105 13.11 -21.89 -11.51
N GLN A 106 12.59 -20.67 -11.72
CA GLN A 106 13.38 -19.55 -12.20
C GLN A 106 14.14 -18.85 -11.07
N ASP A 107 15.19 -18.13 -11.43
CA ASP A 107 15.88 -17.25 -10.47
C ASP A 107 14.97 -16.10 -10.03
N VAL A 108 14.87 -15.91 -8.71
CA VAL A 108 14.08 -14.85 -8.06
C VAL A 108 14.45 -13.46 -8.55
N MET A 109 15.73 -13.19 -8.76
CA MET A 109 16.20 -11.87 -9.16
C MET A 109 15.75 -11.56 -10.59
N THR A 110 15.74 -12.56 -11.46
CA THR A 110 15.20 -12.46 -12.82
C THR A 110 13.70 -12.17 -12.79
N VAL A 111 12.93 -12.91 -12.00
CA VAL A 111 11.47 -12.73 -11.87
C VAL A 111 11.12 -11.32 -11.41
N ILE A 112 11.80 -10.79 -10.38
CA ILE A 112 11.48 -9.46 -9.86
C ILE A 112 11.92 -8.34 -10.80
N GLN A 113 13.01 -8.51 -11.55
CA GLN A 113 13.43 -7.54 -12.55
C GLN A 113 12.44 -7.43 -13.70
N VAL A 114 11.93 -8.56 -14.20
CA VAL A 114 10.88 -8.59 -15.23
C VAL A 114 9.62 -7.88 -14.72
N ALA A 115 9.19 -8.19 -13.49
CA ALA A 115 8.02 -7.55 -12.88
C ALA A 115 8.21 -6.03 -12.73
N ALA A 116 9.40 -5.56 -12.32
CA ALA A 116 9.69 -4.14 -12.21
C ALA A 116 9.65 -3.43 -13.58
N GLN A 117 10.19 -4.07 -14.63
CA GLN A 117 10.12 -3.53 -16.00
C GLN A 117 8.68 -3.48 -16.53
N GLU A 118 7.85 -4.48 -16.23
CA GLU A 118 6.43 -4.48 -16.61
C GLU A 118 5.65 -3.37 -15.90
N GLU A 119 5.90 -3.16 -14.60
CA GLU A 119 5.30 -2.04 -13.86
C GLU A 119 5.69 -0.69 -14.47
N ASP A 120 6.96 -0.49 -14.81
CA ASP A 120 7.43 0.74 -15.45
C ASP A 120 6.80 0.94 -16.83
N ARG A 121 6.64 -0.14 -17.61
CA ARG A 121 5.91 -0.10 -18.90
C ARG A 121 4.45 0.30 -18.71
N GLN A 122 3.79 -0.15 -17.64
CA GLN A 122 2.41 0.23 -17.32
C GLN A 122 2.27 1.65 -16.75
N ARG A 123 3.31 2.17 -16.09
CA ARG A 123 3.36 3.54 -15.54
C ARG A 123 3.62 4.61 -16.59
N LYS A 124 4.12 4.25 -17.78
CA LYS A 124 4.15 5.19 -18.92
C LYS A 124 2.75 5.76 -19.14
N PRO A 125 2.62 7.10 -19.32
CA PRO A 125 1.31 7.72 -19.47
C PRO A 125 0.61 7.11 -20.68
N ARG A 126 -0.44 6.31 -20.43
CA ARG A 126 -1.38 5.93 -21.47
C ARG A 126 -1.89 7.24 -22.07
N LYS A 127 -1.86 7.34 -23.40
CA LYS A 127 -2.28 8.50 -24.19
C LYS A 127 -3.66 9.05 -23.76
N ASP A 128 -4.49 8.20 -23.15
CA ASP A 128 -5.86 8.50 -22.72
C ASP A 128 -6.02 8.83 -21.21
N ARG A 129 -4.95 8.78 -20.40
CA ARG A 129 -4.99 9.13 -18.97
C ARG A 129 -5.50 10.55 -18.67
N PRO A 130 -5.16 11.61 -19.43
CA PRO A 130 -5.74 12.94 -19.22
C PRO A 130 -7.25 12.96 -19.49
N VAL A 131 -7.72 12.25 -20.51
CA VAL A 131 -9.15 12.13 -20.86
C VAL A 131 -9.92 11.37 -19.76
N ALA A 132 -9.35 10.30 -19.21
CA ALA A 132 -9.97 9.56 -18.11
C ALA A 132 -10.05 10.39 -16.82
N ALA A 133 -9.00 11.15 -16.49
CA ALA A 133 -8.97 12.04 -15.32
C ALA A 133 -9.99 13.18 -15.46
N ALA A 134 -10.07 13.81 -16.63
CA ALA A 134 -11.06 14.84 -16.91
C ALA A 134 -12.50 14.32 -16.81
N LYS A 135 -12.79 13.12 -17.35
CA LYS A 135 -14.10 12.46 -17.19
C LYS A 135 -14.47 12.22 -15.72
N ALA A 136 -13.50 11.84 -14.87
CA ALA A 136 -13.72 11.61 -13.46
C ALA A 136 -14.04 12.90 -12.67
N VAL A 137 -13.37 14.01 -13.00
CA VAL A 137 -13.64 15.33 -12.44
C VAL A 137 -15.05 15.80 -12.80
N VAL A 138 -15.41 15.72 -14.09
CA VAL A 138 -16.76 16.06 -14.58
C VAL A 138 -17.82 15.19 -13.91
N ARG A 139 -17.60 13.87 -13.83
CA ARG A 139 -18.55 12.95 -13.19
C ARG A 139 -18.77 13.29 -11.71
N THR A 140 -17.70 13.57 -10.97
CA THR A 140 -17.80 13.87 -9.53
C THR A 140 -18.52 15.19 -9.29
N LEU A 141 -18.14 16.24 -10.00
CA LEU A 141 -18.71 17.58 -9.80
C LEU A 141 -20.15 17.66 -10.30
N LEU A 142 -20.46 17.07 -11.47
CA LEU A 142 -21.81 17.10 -12.03
C LEU A 142 -22.75 16.05 -11.43
N LYS A 143 -22.31 14.81 -11.16
CA LYS A 143 -23.25 13.78 -10.65
C LYS A 143 -23.44 13.80 -9.14
N ALA A 144 -22.45 14.26 -8.37
CA ALA A 144 -22.59 14.28 -6.90
C ALA A 144 -23.15 15.61 -6.40
N LYS A 145 -22.60 16.75 -6.85
CA LYS A 145 -22.99 18.06 -6.30
C LYS A 145 -24.29 18.59 -6.90
N VAL A 146 -24.46 18.53 -8.22
CA VAL A 146 -25.63 19.12 -8.89
C VAL A 146 -26.96 18.50 -8.42
N PRO A 147 -27.14 17.17 -8.32
CA PRO A 147 -28.41 16.61 -7.84
C PRO A 147 -28.68 16.92 -6.37
N SER A 148 -27.64 16.97 -5.53
CA SER A 148 -27.78 17.32 -4.11
C SER A 148 -28.22 18.77 -3.92
N GLN A 149 -27.68 19.69 -4.73
CA GLN A 149 -28.02 21.11 -4.70
C GLN A 149 -29.38 21.38 -5.35
N LEU A 150 -29.73 20.68 -6.44
CA LEU A 150 -31.07 20.74 -7.03
C LEU A 150 -32.15 20.24 -6.07
N ARG A 151 -31.91 19.15 -5.33
CA ARG A 151 -32.87 18.66 -4.30
C ARG A 151 -33.04 19.67 -3.16
N ALA A 152 -31.95 20.32 -2.73
CA ALA A 152 -32.01 21.37 -1.73
C ALA A 152 -32.74 22.63 -2.23
N GLY A 153 -32.57 22.98 -3.52
CA GLY A 153 -33.26 24.08 -4.18
C GLY A 153 -34.77 23.87 -4.35
N ILE A 154 -35.18 22.65 -4.75
CA ILE A 154 -36.60 22.27 -4.86
C ILE A 154 -37.31 22.35 -3.50
N ALA A 155 -36.59 22.18 -2.39
CA ALA A 155 -37.13 22.35 -1.03
C ALA A 155 -37.27 23.83 -0.58
N GLY A 156 -37.14 24.80 -1.49
CA GLY A 156 -37.42 26.22 -1.25
C GLY A 156 -36.20 27.13 -1.07
N GLY A 157 -35.00 26.70 -1.49
CA GLY A 157 -33.75 27.46 -1.28
C GLY A 157 -32.82 27.49 -2.49
N ALA A 158 -33.06 28.44 -3.39
CA ALA A 158 -32.25 28.88 -4.56
C ALA A 158 -32.43 28.13 -5.89
N GLU A 159 -32.69 28.92 -6.96
CA GLU A 159 -32.82 28.49 -8.37
C GLU A 159 -31.47 28.23 -9.07
N VAL A 160 -30.34 28.56 -8.42
CA VAL A 160 -29.00 28.52 -9.04
C VAL A 160 -28.08 27.54 -8.31
N VAL A 161 -27.47 26.61 -9.05
CA VAL A 161 -26.49 25.65 -8.53
C VAL A 161 -25.19 26.39 -8.17
N GLN A 162 -24.96 26.62 -6.88
CA GLN A 162 -23.76 27.30 -6.39
C GLN A 162 -22.56 26.35 -6.37
N ILE A 163 -21.68 26.45 -7.36
CA ILE A 163 -20.39 25.75 -7.39
C ILE A 163 -19.31 26.70 -6.86
N ARG A 164 -18.47 26.24 -5.92
CA ARG A 164 -17.31 27.03 -5.44
C ARG A 164 -16.40 27.38 -6.63
N THR A 165 -15.86 28.59 -6.67
CA THR A 165 -15.05 29.11 -7.79
C THR A 165 -13.91 28.16 -8.20
N ASN A 166 -13.23 27.54 -7.23
CA ASN A 166 -12.16 26.56 -7.50
C ASN A 166 -12.67 25.27 -8.18
N ASP A 167 -13.87 24.82 -7.84
CA ASP A 167 -14.49 23.64 -8.47
C ASP A 167 -15.03 23.99 -9.87
N ALA A 168 -15.51 25.21 -10.07
CA ALA A 168 -15.92 25.70 -11.39
C ALA A 168 -14.72 25.76 -12.36
N GLN A 169 -13.57 26.26 -11.92
CA GLN A 169 -12.35 26.26 -12.72
C GLN A 169 -11.86 24.84 -13.05
N ARG A 170 -11.92 23.92 -12.08
CA ARG A 170 -11.58 22.51 -12.30
C ARG A 170 -12.51 21.83 -13.29
N LEU A 171 -13.81 22.16 -13.23
CA LEU A 171 -14.81 21.65 -14.16
C LEU A 171 -14.58 22.19 -15.58
N LEU A 172 -14.34 23.50 -15.72
CA LEU A 172 -14.07 24.13 -17.02
C LEU A 172 -12.83 23.53 -17.68
N ASN A 173 -11.70 23.46 -16.95
CA ASN A 173 -10.46 22.87 -17.47
C ASN A 173 -10.66 21.40 -17.87
N ALA A 174 -11.48 20.64 -17.13
CA ALA A 174 -11.78 19.25 -17.47
C ALA A 174 -12.70 19.15 -18.70
N LEU A 175 -13.67 20.06 -18.88
CA LEU A 175 -14.53 20.09 -20.06
C LEU A 175 -13.76 20.49 -21.32
N GLU A 176 -12.84 21.45 -21.22
CA GLU A 176 -11.94 21.84 -22.32
C GLU A 176 -11.08 20.68 -22.78
N GLN A 177 -10.50 19.92 -21.84
CA GLN A 177 -9.73 18.71 -22.13
C GLN A 177 -10.56 17.58 -22.76
N LEU A 178 -11.88 17.60 -22.60
CA LEU A 178 -12.80 16.63 -23.18
C LEU A 178 -13.48 17.12 -24.45
N SER A 179 -13.37 18.41 -24.77
CA SER A 179 -13.89 18.96 -26.01
C SER A 179 -13.05 18.39 -27.17
N PRO A 180 -13.64 17.59 -28.07
CA PRO A 180 -12.94 17.30 -29.32
C PRO A 180 -12.77 18.65 -30.01
N THR A 181 -11.56 18.99 -30.45
CA THR A 181 -11.29 20.20 -31.25
C THR A 181 -12.42 20.36 -32.27
N THR A 182 -13.32 21.29 -32.01
CA THR A 182 -14.43 21.60 -32.90
C THR A 182 -13.77 22.19 -34.14
N LYS A 183 -13.44 21.36 -35.12
CA LYS A 183 -13.27 21.83 -36.48
C LYS A 183 -14.63 22.42 -36.83
N ARG A 184 -14.76 23.74 -36.68
CA ARG A 184 -15.82 24.51 -37.33
C ARG A 184 -15.79 24.09 -38.80
N ARG A 185 -16.79 23.31 -39.23
CA ARG A 185 -17.12 23.29 -40.65
C ARG A 185 -17.58 24.71 -40.96
N ALA A 186 -16.82 25.37 -41.82
CA ALA A 186 -17.22 26.60 -42.49
C ALA A 186 -18.50 26.37 -43.30
#